data_AF-A0A1I0I665-F1
#
_entry.id   AF-A0A1I0I665-F1
#
_cell.length_a   1.000
_cell.length_b   1.000
_cell.length_c   1.000
_cell.angle_alpha   90.00
_cell.angle_beta   90.00
_cell.angle_gamma   90.00
#
_symmetry.space_group_name_H-M   'P 1'
#
loop_
_entity.id
_entity.type
_entity.pdbx_description
1 polymer ?
#
loop_
_entity_poly.entity_id
_entity_poly.type
_entity_poly.pdbx_seq_one_letter_code
_entity_poly.pdbx_strand_id
1 'polypeptide(L)'
;QWVKEHLNVLITGPTGVGKTWLACALAHKACREGYTAQYVRLTRLMRELTIAKGDGQYSKLLTSLAKVDVLILDDWGLMKLSAENRRDLLEVLEDRHGRRSTIATSQLPIEEWHGVIGDATLADAILDRLVHNAYKINLRGESMRKQQAKLTGTETSE
;
A
#
# COMPACT_ATOMS: atom_id res chain seq x y z
N GLN A 1 -12.67 12.30 -6.74
CA GLN A 1 -12.51 13.44 -5.81
C GLN A 1 -11.20 13.34 -5.03
N TRP A 2 -11.01 12.30 -4.21
CA TRP A 2 -9.77 12.09 -3.42
C TRP A 2 -8.46 12.20 -4.22
N VAL A 3 -8.40 11.67 -5.45
CA VAL A 3 -7.20 11.76 -6.32
C VAL A 3 -6.86 13.21 -6.69
N LYS A 4 -7.88 14.04 -6.97
CA LYS A 4 -7.73 15.46 -7.30
C LYS A 4 -7.26 16.28 -6.11
N GLU A 5 -7.70 15.90 -4.92
CA GLU A 5 -7.35 16.54 -3.65
C GLU A 5 -6.06 15.99 -3.04
N HIS A 6 -5.40 15.04 -3.73
CA HIS A 6 -4.16 14.40 -3.30
C HIS A 6 -4.24 13.74 -1.91
N LEU A 7 -5.42 13.21 -1.59
CA LEU A 7 -5.65 12.50 -0.33
C LEU A 7 -5.19 11.05 -0.46
N ASN A 8 -4.75 10.45 0.64
CA ASN A 8 -4.41 9.04 0.70
C ASN A 8 -5.62 8.19 1.10
N VAL A 9 -5.51 6.87 0.93
CA VAL A 9 -6.52 5.91 1.39
C VAL A 9 -5.84 4.76 2.12
N LEU A 10 -6.19 4.54 3.38
CA LEU A 10 -5.67 3.45 4.19
C LEU A 10 -6.77 2.42 4.37
N ILE A 11 -6.51 1.19 3.92
CA ILE A 11 -7.47 0.09 3.99
C ILE A 11 -6.91 -0.98 4.92
N THR A 12 -7.49 -1.07 6.12
CA THR A 12 -7.09 -2.05 7.13
C THR A 12 -8.14 -3.13 7.33
N GLY A 13 -7.77 -4.22 7.99
CA GLY A 13 -8.70 -5.29 8.35
C GLY A 13 -8.11 -6.71 8.24
N PRO A 14 -8.84 -7.75 8.69
CA PRO A 14 -8.34 -9.12 8.71
C PRO A 14 -8.00 -9.71 7.34
N THR A 15 -7.34 -10.86 7.31
CA THR A 15 -7.00 -11.56 6.06
C THR A 15 -8.25 -11.96 5.28
N GLY A 16 -8.24 -11.71 3.97
CA GLY A 16 -9.28 -12.19 3.06
C GLY A 16 -10.57 -11.37 3.04
N VAL A 17 -10.68 -10.27 3.78
CA VAL A 17 -11.88 -9.39 3.80
C VAL A 17 -11.99 -8.43 2.60
N GLY A 18 -11.08 -8.54 1.62
CA GLY A 18 -11.16 -7.75 0.38
C GLY A 18 -10.35 -6.45 0.33
N LYS A 19 -9.36 -6.24 1.24
CA LYS A 19 -8.52 -5.02 1.26
C LYS A 19 -7.89 -4.67 -0.09
N THR A 20 -7.11 -5.60 -0.64
CA THR A 20 -6.44 -5.44 -1.95
C THR A 20 -7.46 -5.30 -3.08
N TRP A 21 -8.58 -6.04 -3.01
CA TRP A 21 -9.64 -5.92 -4.01
C TRP A 21 -10.23 -4.50 -4.03
N LEU A 22 -10.51 -3.92 -2.86
CA LEU A 22 -11.03 -2.56 -2.75
C LEU A 22 -10.00 -1.51 -3.22
N ALA A 23 -8.72 -1.68 -2.88
CA ALA A 23 -7.64 -0.82 -3.37
C ALA A 23 -7.58 -0.81 -4.91
N CYS A 24 -7.62 -2.00 -5.52
CA CYS A 24 -7.63 -2.15 -6.97
C CYS A 24 -8.91 -1.60 -7.60
N ALA A 25 -10.08 -1.77 -6.96
CA ALA A 25 -11.33 -1.21 -7.46
C ALA A 25 -11.31 0.34 -7.48
N LEU A 26 -10.77 0.97 -6.43
CA LEU A 26 -10.57 2.41 -6.37
C LEU A 26 -9.60 2.90 -7.45
N ALA A 27 -8.45 2.22 -7.60
CA ALA A 27 -7.49 2.56 -8.64
C ALA A 27 -8.05 2.35 -10.05
N HIS A 28 -8.80 1.28 -10.28
CA HIS A 28 -9.46 1.02 -11.57
C HIS A 28 -10.48 2.12 -11.89
N LYS A 29 -11.24 2.58 -10.90
CA LYS A 29 -12.13 3.75 -11.06
C LYS A 29 -11.34 5.01 -11.39
N ALA A 30 -10.20 5.26 -10.74
CA ALA A 30 -9.31 6.37 -11.07
C ALA A 30 -8.78 6.29 -12.51
N CYS A 31 -8.38 5.11 -12.98
CA CYS A 31 -7.98 4.88 -14.37
C CYS A 31 -9.10 5.21 -15.36
N ARG A 32 -10.35 4.84 -15.05
CA ARG A 32 -11.52 5.21 -15.87
C ARG A 32 -11.79 6.72 -15.90
N GLU A 33 -11.24 7.47 -14.96
CA GLU A 33 -11.31 8.93 -14.90
C GLU A 33 -10.06 9.61 -15.51
N GLY A 34 -9.15 8.83 -16.11
CA GLY A 34 -7.95 9.33 -16.79
C GLY A 34 -6.70 9.43 -15.91
N TYR A 35 -6.74 8.95 -14.67
CA TYR A 35 -5.57 8.93 -13.78
C TYR A 35 -4.70 7.70 -14.01
N THR A 36 -3.39 7.85 -13.89
CA THR A 36 -2.47 6.71 -13.90
C THR A 36 -2.49 6.00 -12.55
N ALA A 37 -2.36 4.68 -12.54
CA ALA A 37 -2.25 3.91 -11.31
C ALA A 37 -1.17 2.83 -11.41
N GLN A 38 -0.48 2.58 -10.30
CA GLN A 38 0.54 1.55 -10.19
C GLN A 38 0.32 0.77 -8.90
N TYR A 39 0.29 -0.56 -9.05
CA TYR A 39 0.21 -1.48 -7.93
C TYR A 39 1.59 -2.05 -7.63
N VAL A 40 1.99 -2.02 -6.35
CA VAL A 40 3.19 -2.70 -5.87
C VAL A 40 2.90 -3.37 -4.52
N ARG A 41 3.55 -4.52 -4.29
CA ARG A 41 3.66 -5.06 -2.93
C ARG A 41 4.81 -4.37 -2.23
N LEU A 42 4.58 -3.87 -1.01
CA LEU A 42 5.58 -3.06 -0.29
C LEU A 42 6.91 -3.82 -0.13
N THR A 43 6.85 -5.12 0.21
CA THR A 43 8.04 -5.95 0.38
C THR A 43 8.87 -6.11 -0.91
N ARG A 44 8.21 -6.13 -2.07
CA ARG A 44 8.89 -6.17 -3.38
C ARG A 44 9.47 -4.82 -3.73
N LEU A 45 8.72 -3.74 -3.50
CA LEU A 45 9.20 -2.38 -3.72
C LEU A 45 10.48 -2.10 -2.93
N MET A 46 10.54 -2.49 -1.65
CA MET A 46 11.76 -2.30 -0.85
C MET A 46 12.97 -3.00 -1.46
N ARG A 47 12.79 -4.24 -1.95
CA ARG A 47 13.85 -4.99 -2.65
C ARG A 47 14.27 -4.30 -3.95
N GLU A 48 13.31 -3.83 -4.73
CA GLU A 48 13.56 -3.13 -5.99
C GLU A 48 14.34 -1.82 -5.77
N LEU A 49 14.02 -1.07 -4.72
CA LEU A 49 14.76 0.14 -4.34
C LEU A 49 16.20 -0.18 -3.94
N THR A 50 16.43 -1.24 -3.15
CA THR A 50 17.79 -1.70 -2.81
C THR A 50 18.60 -2.07 -4.05
N ILE A 51 18.04 -2.85 -4.98
CA ILE A 51 18.72 -3.24 -6.22
C ILE A 51 19.01 -2.01 -7.08
N ALA A 52 18.04 -1.10 -7.21
CA ALA A 52 18.18 0.09 -8.05
C ALA A 52 19.31 1.02 -7.57
N LYS A 53 19.70 0.99 -6.29
CA LYS A 53 20.89 1.71 -5.80
C LYS A 53 22.18 1.11 -6.31
N GLY A 54 22.29 -0.22 -6.34
CA GLY A 54 23.47 -0.92 -6.86
C GLY A 54 23.68 -0.69 -8.34
N ASP A 55 22.60 -0.63 -9.11
CA ASP A 55 22.65 -0.54 -10.58
C ASP A 55 22.45 0.89 -11.13
N GLY A 56 22.46 1.90 -10.25
CA GLY A 56 22.33 3.31 -10.63
C GLY A 56 20.95 3.73 -11.17
N GLN A 57 19.91 2.91 -10.97
CA GLN A 57 18.53 3.17 -11.41
C GLN A 57 17.64 3.80 -10.32
N TYR A 58 18.16 4.03 -9.11
CA TYR A 58 17.37 4.47 -7.95
C TYR A 58 16.55 5.74 -8.21
N SER A 59 17.20 6.79 -8.71
CA SER A 59 16.53 8.06 -9.03
C SER A 59 15.44 7.90 -10.10
N LYS A 60 15.66 7.02 -11.09
CA LYS A 60 14.67 6.72 -12.12
C LYS A 60 13.45 6.00 -11.55
N LEU A 61 13.65 5.08 -10.62
CA LEU A 61 12.57 4.37 -9.92
C LEU A 61 11.78 5.32 -9.01
N LEU A 62 12.45 6.18 -8.22
CA LEU A 62 11.76 7.22 -7.44
C LEU A 62 10.93 8.13 -8.34
N THR A 63 11.52 8.61 -9.43
CA THR A 63 10.82 9.47 -10.41
C THR A 63 9.61 8.78 -11.03
N SER A 64 9.69 7.48 -11.35
CA SER A 64 8.56 6.75 -11.93
C SER A 64 7.43 6.62 -10.92
N LEU A 65 7.74 6.25 -9.67
CA LEU A 65 6.78 6.15 -8.58
C LEU A 65 6.15 7.51 -8.28
N ALA A 66 6.92 8.60 -8.26
CA ALA A 66 6.44 9.94 -7.98
C ALA A 66 5.47 10.48 -9.05
N LYS A 67 5.59 10.04 -10.31
CA LYS A 67 4.77 10.52 -11.43
C LYS A 67 3.36 9.91 -11.47
N VAL A 68 3.17 8.72 -10.90
CA VAL A 68 1.88 8.02 -10.95
C VAL A 68 0.85 8.70 -10.06
N ASP A 69 -0.36 8.92 -10.57
CA ASP A 69 -1.45 9.58 -9.83
C ASP A 69 -1.88 8.80 -8.60
N VAL A 70 -2.01 7.48 -8.74
CA VAL A 70 -2.39 6.55 -7.65
C VAL A 70 -1.36 5.44 -7.49
N LEU A 71 -0.60 5.46 -6.39
CA LEU A 71 0.30 4.36 -6.02
C LEU A 71 -0.36 3.49 -4.96
N ILE A 72 -0.48 2.19 -5.22
CA ILE A 72 -0.95 1.22 -4.23
C ILE A 72 0.26 0.54 -3.60
N LEU A 73 0.41 0.71 -2.29
CA LEU A 73 1.32 -0.03 -1.43
C LEU A 73 0.54 -1.15 -0.73
N ASP A 74 0.54 -2.33 -1.35
CA ASP A 74 -0.17 -3.50 -0.81
C ASP A 74 0.71 -4.24 0.22
N ASP A 75 0.07 -4.93 1.17
CA ASP A 75 0.71 -5.76 2.19
C ASP A 75 1.62 -4.97 3.17
N TRP A 76 1.19 -3.77 3.55
CA TRP A 76 1.87 -2.97 4.58
C TRP A 76 1.96 -3.72 5.91
N GLY A 77 3.15 -3.69 6.49
CA GLY A 77 3.43 -4.21 7.83
C GLY A 77 3.64 -5.72 7.92
N LEU A 78 3.76 -6.44 6.79
CA LEU A 78 4.11 -7.88 6.79
C LEU A 78 5.58 -8.19 7.10
N MET A 79 6.45 -7.18 7.08
CA MET A 79 7.84 -7.32 7.47
C MET A 79 8.30 -6.09 8.26
N LYS A 80 9.27 -6.29 9.17
CA LYS A 80 10.01 -5.17 9.75
C LYS A 80 10.86 -4.53 8.66
N LEU A 81 10.84 -3.20 8.60
CA LEU A 81 11.70 -2.46 7.68
C LEU A 81 13.12 -2.39 8.23
N SER A 82 14.12 -2.60 7.37
CA SER A 82 15.52 -2.28 7.69
C SER A 82 15.70 -0.75 7.78
N ALA A 83 16.80 -0.28 8.36
CA ALA A 83 17.09 1.16 8.42
C ALA A 83 17.12 1.80 7.02
N GLU A 84 17.63 1.08 6.03
CA GLU A 84 17.66 1.52 4.64
C GLU A 84 16.24 1.58 4.04
N ASN A 85 15.45 0.52 4.21
CA ASN A 85 14.07 0.46 3.70
C ASN A 85 13.19 1.58 4.26
N ARG A 86 13.41 1.99 5.52
CA ARG A 86 12.67 3.12 6.12
C ARG A 86 12.99 4.43 5.42
N ARG A 87 14.27 4.67 5.12
CA ARG A 87 14.71 5.88 4.40
C ARG A 87 14.14 5.86 2.98
N ASP A 88 14.23 4.74 2.30
CA ASP A 88 13.73 4.61 0.92
C ASP A 88 12.21 4.79 0.85
N LEU A 89 11.48 4.23 1.82
CA LEU A 89 10.04 4.45 1.94
C LEU A 89 9.69 5.91 2.23
N LEU A 90 10.47 6.57 3.07
CA LEU A 90 10.29 8.00 3.34
C LEU A 90 10.50 8.84 2.07
N GLU A 91 11.56 8.58 1.30
CA GLU A 91 11.81 9.26 0.01
C GLU A 91 10.62 9.09 -0.96
N VAL A 92 10.11 7.87 -1.12
CA VAL A 92 8.93 7.60 -1.96
C VAL A 92 7.70 8.39 -1.50
N LEU A 93 7.47 8.48 -0.18
CA LEU A 93 6.31 9.18 0.37
C LEU A 93 6.48 10.70 0.34
N GLU A 94 7.69 11.21 0.55
CA GLU A 94 8.04 12.63 0.46
C GLU A 94 7.78 13.18 -0.94
N ASP A 95 8.26 12.48 -1.98
CA ASP A 95 8.08 12.90 -3.37
C ASP A 95 6.59 13.02 -3.75
N ARG A 96 5.74 12.22 -3.10
CA ARG A 96 4.30 12.12 -3.37
C ARG A 96 3.44 13.00 -2.47
N HIS A 97 3.94 13.39 -1.30
CA HIS A 97 3.15 14.09 -0.28
C HIS A 97 2.57 15.40 -0.81
N GLY A 98 1.25 15.56 -0.68
CA GLY A 98 0.51 16.73 -1.17
C GLY A 98 0.46 16.89 -2.70
N ARG A 99 1.02 15.95 -3.47
CA ARG A 99 1.11 16.02 -4.95
C ARG A 99 0.39 14.89 -5.65
N ARG A 100 0.41 13.68 -5.09
CA ARG A 100 -0.15 12.45 -5.66
C ARG A 100 -0.72 11.58 -4.55
N SER A 101 -1.64 10.69 -4.91
CA SER A 101 -2.41 9.93 -3.92
C SER A 101 -1.83 8.54 -3.70
N THR A 102 -1.77 8.09 -2.45
CA THR A 102 -1.26 6.76 -2.10
C THR A 102 -2.35 5.95 -1.43
N ILE A 103 -2.55 4.72 -1.88
CA ILE A 103 -3.38 3.73 -1.21
C ILE A 103 -2.46 2.77 -0.46
N ALA A 104 -2.67 2.55 0.83
CA ALA A 104 -1.95 1.52 1.58
C ALA A 104 -2.94 0.49 2.13
N THR A 105 -2.61 -0.80 1.99
CA THR A 105 -3.41 -1.88 2.58
C THR A 105 -2.63 -2.55 3.70
N SER A 106 -3.27 -2.85 4.83
CA SER A 106 -2.61 -3.56 5.93
C SER A 106 -3.55 -4.52 6.65
N GLN A 107 -2.99 -5.59 7.21
CA GLN A 107 -3.71 -6.39 8.19
C GLN A 107 -3.63 -5.79 9.60
N LEU A 108 -2.65 -4.93 9.84
CA LEU A 108 -2.41 -4.31 11.13
C LEU A 108 -3.27 -3.04 11.28
N PRO A 109 -3.82 -2.79 12.47
CA PRO A 109 -4.34 -1.48 12.83
C PRO A 109 -3.30 -0.38 12.59
N ILE A 110 -3.76 0.83 12.23
CA ILE A 110 -2.85 1.95 11.90
C ILE A 110 -1.98 2.31 13.10
N GLU A 111 -2.52 2.15 14.31
CA GLU A 111 -1.87 2.40 15.59
C GLU A 111 -0.60 1.55 15.78
N GLU A 112 -0.54 0.37 15.14
CA GLU A 112 0.62 -0.52 15.22
C GLU A 112 1.70 -0.19 14.19
N TRP A 113 1.42 0.64 13.18
CA TRP A 113 2.35 0.90 12.08
C TRP A 113 3.63 1.57 12.56
N HIS A 114 3.55 2.43 13.56
CA HIS A 114 4.72 3.08 14.16
C HIS A 114 5.73 2.04 14.70
N GLY A 115 5.23 1.00 15.39
CA GLY A 115 6.06 -0.07 15.93
C GLY A 115 6.68 -0.96 14.86
N VAL A 116 5.97 -1.19 13.75
CA VAL A 116 6.47 -2.01 12.63
C VAL A 116 7.56 -1.29 11.84
N ILE A 117 7.46 0.03 11.72
CA ILE A 117 8.52 0.86 11.16
C ILE A 117 9.74 0.73 12.08
N GLY A 118 9.59 0.95 13.39
CA GLY A 118 10.60 0.58 14.39
C GLY A 118 11.74 1.59 14.60
N ASP A 119 11.63 2.79 14.05
CA ASP A 119 12.48 3.96 14.35
C ASP A 119 11.54 5.15 14.56
N ALA A 120 11.55 5.78 15.74
CA ALA A 120 10.53 6.76 16.12
C ALA A 120 10.52 7.97 15.16
N THR A 121 11.68 8.54 14.89
CA THR A 121 11.81 9.72 14.01
C THR A 121 11.33 9.43 12.58
N LEU A 122 11.76 8.31 12.00
CA LEU A 122 11.33 7.93 10.66
C LEU A 122 9.87 7.48 10.64
N ALA A 123 9.38 6.84 11.70
CA ALA A 123 7.98 6.44 11.81
C ALA A 123 7.06 7.66 11.85
N ASP A 124 7.39 8.68 12.65
CA ASP A 124 6.65 9.93 12.69
C ASP A 124 6.64 10.60 11.31
N ALA A 125 7.80 10.71 10.65
CA ALA A 125 7.89 11.32 9.33
C ALA A 125 7.06 10.56 8.26
N ILE A 126 7.17 9.22 8.23
CA ILE A 126 6.44 8.36 7.28
C ILE A 126 4.93 8.46 7.53
N LEU A 127 4.49 8.36 8.78
CA LEU A 127 3.08 8.36 9.13
C LEU A 127 2.46 9.74 8.97
N ASP A 128 3.19 10.82 9.23
CA ASP A 128 2.73 12.18 8.93
C ASP A 128 2.38 12.33 7.44
N ARG A 129 3.26 11.84 6.54
CA ARG A 129 3.02 11.93 5.09
C ARG A 129 1.88 11.05 4.60
N LEU A 130 1.72 9.87 5.19
CA LEU A 130 0.79 8.85 4.72
C LEU A 130 -0.59 8.92 5.38
N VAL A 131 -0.63 9.21 6.68
CA VAL A 131 -1.84 9.08 7.53
C VAL A 131 -2.55 10.40 7.77
N HIS A 132 -1.84 11.53 7.79
CA HIS A 132 -2.43 12.82 8.15
C HIS A 132 -3.58 13.22 7.21
N ASN A 133 -3.35 13.11 5.90
CA ASN A 133 -4.32 13.45 4.87
C ASN A 133 -4.90 12.20 4.20
N ALA A 134 -5.54 11.32 4.99
CA ALA A 134 -6.00 10.03 4.50
C ALA A 134 -7.43 9.66 4.91
N TYR A 135 -8.17 9.08 3.97
CA TYR A 135 -9.37 8.30 4.30
C TYR A 135 -8.96 6.99 4.95
N LYS A 136 -9.57 6.66 6.09
CA LYS A 136 -9.28 5.43 6.85
C LYS A 136 -10.47 4.49 6.76
N ILE A 137 -10.28 3.36 6.08
CA ILE A 137 -11.32 2.34 5.87
C ILE A 137 -10.90 1.08 6.62
N ASN A 138 -11.61 0.76 7.71
CA ASN A 138 -11.40 -0.46 8.46
C ASN A 138 -12.43 -1.52 8.04
N LEU A 139 -11.98 -2.50 7.25
CA LEU A 139 -12.80 -3.61 6.82
C LEU A 139 -12.92 -4.67 7.92
N ARG A 140 -14.13 -5.19 8.09
CA ARG A 140 -14.46 -6.22 9.07
C ARG A 140 -15.22 -7.35 8.39
N GLY A 141 -15.25 -8.51 9.05
CA GLY A 141 -15.98 -9.69 8.59
C GLY A 141 -15.08 -10.88 8.31
N GLU A 142 -15.70 -11.93 7.76
CA GLU A 142 -15.01 -13.17 7.43
C GLU A 142 -14.23 -13.07 6.12
N SER A 143 -13.28 -13.99 5.94
CA SER A 143 -12.54 -14.11 4.70
C SER A 143 -13.47 -14.49 3.54
N MET A 144 -13.58 -13.61 2.55
CA MET A 144 -14.32 -13.84 1.30
C MET A 144 -13.78 -15.04 0.51
N ARG A 145 -12.53 -15.45 0.77
CA ARG A 145 -11.93 -16.65 0.16
C ARG A 145 -12.59 -17.94 0.63
N LYS A 146 -13.12 -17.98 1.87
CA LYS A 146 -13.85 -19.15 2.39
C LYS A 146 -15.18 -19.35 1.66
N GLN A 147 -15.82 -18.27 1.21
CA GLN A 147 -17.06 -18.34 0.43
C GLN A 147 -16.83 -18.95 -0.96
N GLN A 148 -15.62 -18.82 -1.51
CA GLN A 148 -15.22 -19.42 -2.80
C GLN A 148 -14.70 -20.87 -2.68
N ALA A 149 -14.51 -21.41 -1.48
CA ALA A 149 -13.96 -22.76 -1.30
C ALA A 149 -14.92 -23.90 -1.71
N LYS A 150 -16.16 -23.59 -2.12
CA LYS A 150 -17.17 -24.56 -2.58
C LYS A 150 -17.18 -24.75 -4.11
N LEU A 151 -16.17 -24.26 -4.84
CA LEU A 151 -16.14 -24.32 -6.30
C LEU A 151 -15.98 -25.74 -6.87
N THR A 152 -15.52 -26.69 -6.05
CA THR A 152 -15.54 -28.13 -6.37
C THR A 152 -16.23 -28.86 -5.22
N GLY A 153 -17.45 -29.34 -5.45
CA GLY A 153 -18.10 -30.25 -4.51
C GLY A 153 -17.27 -31.52 -4.41
N THR A 154 -16.82 -31.89 -3.21
CA THR A 154 -16.42 -33.27 -2.95
C THR A 154 -17.69 -34.10 -3.04
N GLU A 155 -17.91 -34.77 -4.17
CA GLU A 155 -18.81 -35.91 -4.24
C GLU A 155 -18.23 -36.96 -3.29
N THR A 156 -18.79 -37.04 -2.09
CA THR A 156 -18.67 -38.23 -1.24
C THR A 156 -19.35 -39.36 -1.98
N SER A 157 -18.55 -40.18 -2.66
CA SER A 157 -18.94 -41.51 -3.11
C SER A 157 -19.20 -42.38 -1.88
N GLU A 158 -20.48 -42.60 -1.57
CA GLU A 158 -20.95 -43.72 -0.74
C GLU A 158 -20.81 -45.05 -1.50
#